data_AF-A0A932NS95-F1
#
_entry.id   AF-A0A932NS95-F1
#
_cell.length_a   1.000
_cell.length_b   1.000
_cell.length_c   1.000
_cell.angle_alpha   90.00
_cell.angle_beta   90.00
_cell.angle_gamma   90.00
#
_symmetry.space_group_name_H-M   'P 1'
#
loop_
_entity.id
_entity.type
_entity.pdbx_description
1 polymer ?
#
loop_
_entity_poly.entity_id
_entity_poly.type
_entity_poly.pdbx_seq_one_letter_code
_entity_poly.pdbx_strand_id
1 'polypeptide(L)'
;APTTHQRYFGFLLETGVDPGALQRRRAGLGKSLGNGHALIETEPLGGRPIARWAPMFGEARKAELEVVRRQLEERFGIERAYRMTQTSRNLLIFPNLIINDIMAITVRTFFPVTPEYMEITAWALAPSEESPENRALRLDNFLTFLGPGGYATPDDVEMLEACQRGFANREVEWSDISRGMKREQPLANDELQMRAFWRKWHELIMLSQTAHAPARPAVAV
;
A
#
# COMPACT_ATOMS: atom_id res chain seq x y z
N ALA A 1 19.92 7.82 4.78
CA ALA A 1 19.48 6.70 5.62
C ALA A 1 19.18 5.49 4.73
N PRO A 2 19.44 4.26 5.17
CA PRO A 2 18.97 3.07 4.47
C PRO A 2 17.43 3.06 4.38
N THR A 3 16.90 2.33 3.41
CA THR A 3 15.45 2.12 3.25
C THR A 3 14.90 1.20 4.36
N THR A 4 13.64 1.40 4.76
CA THR A 4 12.94 0.60 5.77
C THR A 4 13.11 -0.90 5.53
N HIS A 5 12.89 -1.38 4.30
CA HIS A 5 12.89 -2.81 3.98
C HIS A 5 14.22 -3.33 3.44
N GLN A 6 15.35 -2.88 4.00
CA GLN A 6 16.68 -3.23 3.49
C GLN A 6 16.91 -4.75 3.38
N ARG A 7 16.43 -5.53 4.37
CA ARG A 7 16.56 -7.00 4.38
C ARG A 7 15.75 -7.65 3.26
N TYR A 8 14.55 -7.12 2.98
CA TYR A 8 13.74 -7.63 1.87
C TYR A 8 14.40 -7.39 0.51
N PHE A 9 15.04 -6.22 0.31
CA PHE A 9 15.81 -5.98 -0.90
C PHE A 9 16.96 -6.98 -1.06
N GLY A 10 17.68 -7.28 0.03
CA GLY A 10 18.71 -8.35 0.03
C GLY A 10 18.13 -9.69 -0.42
N PHE A 11 17.01 -10.10 0.21
CA PHE A 11 16.30 -11.33 -0.14
C PHE A 11 15.86 -11.39 -1.62
N LEU A 12 15.37 -10.29 -2.20
CA LEU A 12 15.00 -10.24 -3.62
C LEU A 12 16.21 -10.46 -4.54
N LEU A 13 17.36 -9.86 -4.21
CA LEU A 13 18.58 -10.03 -4.98
C LEU A 13 19.09 -11.47 -4.91
N GLU A 14 19.05 -12.08 -3.72
CA GLU A 14 19.43 -13.48 -3.49
C GLU A 14 18.51 -14.47 -4.22
N THR A 15 17.24 -14.13 -4.39
CA THR A 15 16.26 -14.93 -5.15
C THR A 15 16.30 -14.67 -6.66
N GLY A 16 17.28 -13.91 -7.14
CA GLY A 16 17.58 -13.72 -8.57
C GLY A 16 16.83 -12.57 -9.24
N VAL A 17 16.24 -11.64 -8.48
CA VAL A 17 15.73 -10.39 -9.07
C VAL A 17 16.90 -9.56 -9.57
N ASP A 18 16.87 -9.18 -10.85
CA ASP A 18 17.91 -8.35 -11.48
C ASP A 18 18.05 -6.99 -10.74
N PRO A 19 19.22 -6.67 -10.16
CA PRO A 19 19.47 -5.37 -9.54
C PRO A 19 19.24 -4.20 -10.49
N GLY A 20 19.59 -4.36 -11.77
CA GLY A 20 19.37 -3.34 -12.79
C GLY A 20 17.89 -3.13 -13.10
N ALA A 21 17.06 -4.17 -12.96
CA ALA A 21 15.62 -4.07 -13.12
C ALA A 21 14.95 -3.31 -11.96
N LEU A 22 15.59 -3.22 -10.78
CA LEU A 22 15.13 -2.33 -9.70
C LEU A 22 15.41 -0.86 -10.03
N GLN A 23 16.55 -0.56 -10.63
CA GLN A 23 16.95 0.81 -11.00
C GLN A 23 16.21 1.35 -12.23
N ARG A 24 15.86 0.49 -13.20
CA ARG A 24 15.18 0.87 -14.45
C ARG A 24 13.66 1.02 -14.32
N ARG A 25 13.11 0.88 -13.12
CA ARG A 25 11.66 0.95 -12.89
C ARG A 25 11.12 2.31 -13.28
N ARG A 26 9.96 2.29 -13.92
CA ARG A 26 9.20 3.52 -14.08
C ARG A 26 8.83 4.04 -12.69
N ALA A 27 8.97 5.35 -12.52
CA ALA A 27 8.48 6.01 -11.31
C ALA A 27 6.99 5.72 -11.18
N GLY A 28 6.59 5.18 -10.03
CA GLY A 28 5.18 5.02 -9.74
C GLY A 28 4.48 6.36 -9.57
N LEU A 29 3.16 6.33 -9.48
CA LEU A 29 2.30 7.51 -9.35
C LEU A 29 1.55 7.48 -8.02
N GLY A 30 1.43 8.64 -7.40
CA GLY A 30 0.54 8.90 -6.28
C GLY A 30 -0.72 9.59 -6.78
N LYS A 31 -1.90 9.09 -6.41
CA LYS A 31 -3.20 9.62 -6.85
C LYS A 31 -4.07 9.91 -5.62
N SER A 32 -4.68 11.09 -5.59
CA SER A 32 -5.82 11.37 -4.73
C SER A 32 -7.09 10.91 -5.45
N LEU A 33 -7.94 10.14 -4.78
CA LEU A 33 -9.21 9.66 -5.34
C LEU A 33 -10.41 10.46 -4.80
N GLY A 34 -10.17 11.55 -4.07
CA GLY A 34 -11.19 12.32 -3.37
C GLY A 34 -11.57 11.71 -2.02
N ASN A 35 -12.25 12.48 -1.17
CA ASN A 35 -12.77 12.05 0.14
C ASN A 35 -11.74 11.34 1.05
N GLY A 36 -10.47 11.75 0.99
CA GLY A 36 -9.39 11.15 1.77
C GLY A 36 -8.86 9.82 1.23
N HIS A 37 -9.48 9.25 0.20
CA HIS A 37 -9.00 8.05 -0.47
C HIS A 37 -7.76 8.38 -1.33
N ALA A 38 -6.81 7.46 -1.36
CA ALA A 38 -5.59 7.64 -2.12
C ALA A 38 -5.05 6.31 -2.65
N LEU A 39 -4.30 6.38 -3.75
CA LEU A 39 -3.72 5.21 -4.40
C LEU A 39 -2.25 5.50 -4.73
N ILE A 40 -1.39 4.57 -4.36
CA ILE A 40 -0.04 4.47 -4.93
C ILE A 40 -0.07 3.34 -5.96
N GLU A 41 0.38 3.62 -7.19
CA GLU A 41 0.48 2.64 -8.28
C GLU A 41 1.92 2.60 -8.78
N THR A 42 2.53 1.42 -8.80
CA THR A 42 3.96 1.20 -9.13
C THR A 42 4.13 -0.02 -10.02
N GLU A 43 5.31 -0.21 -10.60
CA GLU A 43 5.67 -1.50 -11.20
C GLU A 43 6.02 -2.52 -10.08
N PRO A 44 5.62 -3.80 -10.18
CA PRO A 44 5.84 -4.80 -9.13
C PRO A 44 7.30 -5.16 -8.92
N LEU A 45 7.75 -5.27 -7.66
CA LEU A 45 9.14 -5.56 -7.26
C LEU A 45 9.68 -6.92 -7.75
N GLY A 46 8.81 -7.93 -7.78
CA GLY A 46 9.15 -9.27 -8.25
C GLY A 46 8.03 -9.89 -9.06
N GLY A 47 7.95 -11.22 -8.96
CA GLY A 47 6.89 -12.01 -9.58
C GLY A 47 5.56 -11.78 -8.88
N ARG A 48 4.48 -12.00 -9.63
CA ARG A 48 3.12 -12.03 -9.09
C ARG A 48 2.42 -13.28 -9.59
N PRO A 49 1.69 -14.00 -8.72
CA PRO A 49 0.90 -15.18 -9.11
C PRO A 49 -0.23 -14.82 -10.10
N ILE A 50 -0.51 -13.52 -10.31
CA ILE A 50 -1.37 -13.03 -11.38
C ILE A 50 -0.55 -12.66 -12.63
N ALA A 51 -0.14 -13.66 -13.39
CA ALA A 51 0.45 -13.52 -14.73
C ALA A 51 1.69 -12.59 -14.83
N ARG A 52 2.55 -12.58 -13.80
CA ARG A 52 3.87 -11.93 -13.86
C ARG A 52 4.94 -12.86 -13.31
N TRP A 53 5.71 -13.47 -14.21
CA TRP A 53 6.75 -14.40 -13.82
C TRP A 53 7.97 -13.70 -13.20
N ALA A 54 8.66 -14.40 -12.29
CA ALA A 54 10.00 -14.05 -11.82
C ALA A 54 10.82 -15.33 -11.57
N PRO A 55 12.17 -15.25 -11.56
CA PRO A 55 13.05 -16.41 -11.41
C PRO A 55 12.72 -17.31 -10.22
N MET A 56 12.35 -16.73 -9.08
CA MET A 56 11.96 -17.44 -7.86
C MET A 56 10.78 -18.41 -8.03
N PHE A 57 9.96 -18.28 -9.08
CA PHE A 57 8.85 -19.18 -9.37
C PHE A 57 9.26 -20.41 -10.19
N GLY A 58 10.49 -20.44 -10.72
CA GLY A 58 10.99 -21.47 -11.61
C GLY A 58 10.48 -21.34 -13.05
N GLU A 59 11.30 -21.78 -14.02
CA GLU A 59 11.00 -21.65 -15.46
C GLU A 59 9.72 -22.38 -15.88
N ALA A 60 9.42 -23.53 -15.28
CA ALA A 60 8.23 -24.33 -15.61
C ALA A 60 6.91 -23.55 -15.46
N ARG A 61 6.84 -22.59 -14.52
CA ARG A 61 5.64 -21.78 -14.27
C ARG A 61 5.43 -20.66 -15.28
N LYS A 62 6.41 -20.35 -16.13
CA LYS A 62 6.32 -19.25 -17.09
C LYS A 62 5.19 -19.48 -18.10
N ALA A 63 5.05 -20.71 -18.60
CA ALA A 63 4.00 -21.08 -19.55
C ALA A 63 2.59 -20.98 -18.92
N GLU A 64 2.45 -21.38 -17.66
CA GLU A 64 1.19 -21.31 -16.92
C GLU A 64 0.74 -19.86 -16.74
N LEU A 65 1.63 -18.97 -16.27
CA LEU A 65 1.33 -17.55 -16.09
C LEU A 65 0.99 -16.84 -17.40
N GLU A 66 1.55 -17.30 -18.51
CA GLU A 66 1.22 -16.80 -19.86
C GLU A 66 -0.17 -17.23 -20.33
N VAL A 67 -0.65 -18.41 -19.92
CA VAL A 67 -2.05 -18.82 -20.14
C VAL A 67 -2.99 -17.93 -19.32
N VAL A 68 -2.67 -17.69 -18.04
CA VAL A 68 -3.45 -16.76 -17.19
C VAL A 68 -3.48 -15.35 -17.79
N ARG A 69 -2.36 -14.87 -18.34
CA ARG A 69 -2.30 -13.57 -19.03
C ARG A 69 -3.30 -13.51 -20.19
N ARG A 70 -3.27 -14.52 -21.08
CA ARG A 70 -4.18 -14.59 -22.23
C ARG A 70 -5.65 -14.62 -21.82
N GLN A 71 -6.00 -15.42 -20.81
CA GLN A 71 -7.36 -15.45 -20.27
C GLN A 71 -7.82 -14.10 -19.72
N LEU A 72 -6.93 -13.36 -19.05
CA LEU A 72 -7.25 -12.01 -18.56
C LEU A 72 -7.41 -11.01 -19.71
N GLU A 73 -6.60 -11.11 -20.76
CA GLU A 73 -6.70 -10.28 -21.95
C GLU A 73 -8.00 -10.53 -22.72
N GLU A 74 -8.39 -11.79 -22.88
CA GLU A 74 -9.67 -12.17 -23.51
C GLU A 74 -10.87 -11.65 -22.71
N ARG A 75 -10.82 -11.72 -21.39
CA ARG A 75 -11.94 -11.33 -20.51
C ARG A 75 -12.06 -9.82 -20.32
N PHE A 76 -10.94 -9.11 -20.24
CA PHE A 76 -10.90 -7.72 -19.76
C PHE A 76 -10.25 -6.73 -20.73
N GLY A 77 -9.71 -7.21 -21.84
CA GLY A 77 -8.91 -6.44 -22.79
C GLY A 77 -7.47 -6.24 -22.32
N ILE A 78 -6.58 -5.96 -23.29
CA ILE A 78 -5.13 -5.87 -23.09
C ILE A 78 -4.76 -4.82 -22.04
N GLU A 79 -5.32 -3.63 -22.12
CA GLU A 79 -5.00 -2.53 -21.19
C GLU A 79 -5.33 -2.85 -19.74
N ARG A 80 -6.52 -3.43 -19.49
CA ARG A 80 -6.95 -3.80 -18.15
C ARG A 80 -6.17 -4.99 -17.62
N ALA A 81 -5.89 -5.99 -18.46
CA ALA A 81 -5.05 -7.13 -18.10
C ALA A 81 -3.61 -6.69 -17.76
N TYR A 82 -3.03 -5.76 -18.54
CA TYR A 82 -1.74 -5.17 -18.23
C TYR A 82 -1.76 -4.48 -16.86
N ARG A 83 -2.76 -3.64 -16.60
CA ARG A 83 -2.89 -2.98 -15.29
C ARG A 83 -3.07 -4.01 -14.16
N MET A 84 -3.81 -5.08 -14.37
CA MET A 84 -4.01 -6.14 -13.37
C MET A 84 -2.72 -6.90 -13.05
N THR A 85 -1.88 -7.18 -14.05
CA THR A 85 -0.75 -8.13 -13.95
C THR A 85 0.61 -7.44 -13.79
N GLN A 86 0.79 -6.26 -14.40
CA GLN A 86 2.06 -5.54 -14.49
C GLN A 86 2.14 -4.28 -13.60
N THR A 87 1.14 -4.04 -12.75
CA THR A 87 1.19 -2.93 -11.76
C THR A 87 0.86 -3.44 -10.35
N SER A 88 1.47 -2.82 -9.35
CA SER A 88 1.17 -3.00 -7.93
C SER A 88 0.49 -1.76 -7.37
N ARG A 89 -0.44 -1.97 -6.43
CA ARG A 89 -1.31 -0.92 -5.91
C ARG A 89 -1.41 -0.97 -4.39
N ASN A 90 -1.19 0.18 -3.75
CA ASN A 90 -1.54 0.40 -2.34
C ASN A 90 -2.70 1.40 -2.31
N LEU A 91 -3.90 0.88 -2.11
CA LEU A 91 -5.13 1.66 -2.05
C LEU A 91 -5.47 1.92 -0.58
N LEU A 92 -5.55 3.20 -0.20
CA LEU A 92 -6.12 3.65 1.05
C LEU A 92 -7.58 4.05 0.80
N ILE A 93 -8.48 3.34 1.47
CA ILE A 93 -9.88 3.71 1.58
C ILE A 93 -10.06 4.33 2.98
N PHE A 94 -10.10 5.66 3.01
CA PHE A 94 -10.40 6.42 4.21
C PHE A 94 -11.64 5.90 4.96
N PRO A 95 -11.61 5.81 6.30
CA PRO A 95 -10.50 6.23 7.17
C PRO A 95 -9.45 5.15 7.42
N ASN A 96 -9.78 3.87 7.27
CA ASN A 96 -8.99 2.84 7.92
C ASN A 96 -8.92 1.47 7.22
N LEU A 97 -9.11 1.46 5.91
CA LEU A 97 -9.01 0.26 5.09
C LEU A 97 -7.88 0.44 4.07
N ILE A 98 -6.96 -0.53 4.02
CA ILE A 98 -5.90 -0.60 3.02
C ILE A 98 -6.09 -1.88 2.21
N ILE A 99 -6.05 -1.76 0.89
CA ILE A 99 -5.96 -2.89 -0.03
C ILE A 99 -4.60 -2.84 -0.70
N ASN A 100 -3.76 -3.82 -0.41
CA ASN A 100 -2.46 -4.00 -1.03
C ASN A 100 -2.58 -5.08 -2.11
N ASP A 101 -2.47 -4.69 -3.37
CA ASP A 101 -2.31 -5.59 -4.50
C ASP A 101 -0.85 -5.52 -4.96
N ILE A 102 0.02 -6.28 -4.29
CA ILE A 102 1.47 -6.31 -4.58
C ILE A 102 1.83 -7.72 -5.06
N MET A 103 2.42 -8.56 -4.20
CA MET A 103 2.74 -9.97 -4.47
C MET A 103 1.56 -10.91 -4.15
N ALA A 104 0.69 -10.47 -3.25
CA ALA A 104 -0.60 -11.05 -2.95
C ALA A 104 -1.60 -9.91 -2.77
N ILE A 105 -2.91 -10.23 -2.80
CA ILE A 105 -3.94 -9.28 -2.44
C ILE A 105 -4.13 -9.41 -0.93
N THR A 106 -3.86 -8.32 -0.21
CA THR A 106 -4.08 -8.24 1.23
C THR A 106 -5.08 -7.14 1.52
N VAL A 107 -6.11 -7.46 2.30
CA VAL A 107 -7.01 -6.48 2.89
C VAL A 107 -6.55 -6.25 4.31
N ARG A 108 -6.36 -4.99 4.69
CA ARG A 108 -5.94 -4.60 6.03
C ARG A 108 -6.86 -3.54 6.60
N THR A 109 -7.25 -3.71 7.84
CA THR A 109 -7.93 -2.67 8.61
C THR A 109 -7.07 -2.26 9.79
N PHE A 110 -7.23 -1.01 10.22
CA PHE A 110 -6.62 -0.52 11.45
C PHE A 110 -7.64 0.22 12.30
N PHE A 111 -7.79 -0.17 13.56
CA PHE A 111 -8.75 0.45 14.47
C PHE A 111 -8.01 0.99 15.69
N PRO A 112 -7.91 2.32 15.87
CA PRO A 112 -7.35 2.89 17.08
C PRO A 112 -8.29 2.61 18.25
N VAL A 113 -7.75 2.06 19.34
CA VAL A 113 -8.48 1.79 20.58
C VAL A 113 -8.15 2.88 21.61
N THR A 114 -6.88 3.26 21.69
CA THR A 114 -6.38 4.42 22.45
C THR A 114 -5.42 5.23 21.57
N PRO A 115 -4.99 6.45 21.97
CA PRO A 115 -4.01 7.20 21.20
C PRO A 115 -2.66 6.48 21.03
N GLU A 116 -2.35 5.53 21.90
CA GLU A 116 -1.10 4.75 21.91
C GLU A 116 -1.29 3.27 21.50
N TYR A 117 -2.51 2.84 21.15
CA TYR A 117 -2.77 1.45 20.80
C TYR A 117 -3.79 1.32 19.67
N MET A 118 -3.44 0.55 18.65
CA MET A 118 -4.30 0.23 17.51
C MET A 118 -4.26 -1.26 17.19
N GLU A 119 -5.41 -1.79 16.81
CA GLU A 119 -5.54 -3.17 16.34
C GLU A 119 -5.50 -3.21 14.82
N ILE A 120 -4.60 -4.03 14.27
CA ILE A 120 -4.47 -4.25 12.83
C ILE A 120 -4.97 -5.67 12.53
N THR A 121 -5.90 -5.78 11.59
CA THR A 121 -6.29 -7.09 11.06
C THR A 121 -5.93 -7.18 9.58
N ALA A 122 -5.38 -8.31 9.15
CA ALA A 122 -4.97 -8.55 7.78
C ALA A 122 -5.54 -9.87 7.26
N TRP A 123 -6.10 -9.86 6.05
CA TRP A 123 -6.60 -11.03 5.35
C TRP A 123 -5.89 -11.17 3.99
N ALA A 124 -5.34 -12.35 3.72
CA ALA A 124 -4.86 -12.70 2.40
C ALA A 124 -6.04 -13.21 1.54
N LEU A 125 -6.22 -12.61 0.36
CA LEU A 125 -7.25 -13.00 -0.59
C LEU A 125 -6.65 -13.77 -1.77
N ALA A 126 -7.38 -14.81 -2.19
CA ALA A 126 -7.09 -15.61 -3.38
C ALA A 126 -8.37 -15.77 -4.22
N PRO A 127 -8.28 -15.77 -5.57
CA PRO A 127 -9.41 -16.16 -6.42
C PRO A 127 -9.87 -17.58 -6.11
N SER A 128 -11.19 -17.84 -6.14
CA SER A 128 -11.74 -19.17 -5.86
C SER A 128 -11.38 -20.18 -6.94
N GLU A 129 -11.21 -19.70 -8.17
CA GLU A 129 -10.77 -20.46 -9.35
C GLU A 129 -9.26 -20.72 -9.40
N GLU A 130 -8.47 -20.17 -8.46
CA GLU A 130 -7.02 -20.38 -8.43
C GLU A 130 -6.69 -21.82 -8.03
N SER A 131 -5.77 -22.46 -8.77
CA SER A 131 -5.28 -23.82 -8.47
C SER A 131 -4.70 -23.90 -7.05
N PRO A 132 -4.74 -25.07 -6.39
CA PRO A 132 -4.13 -25.26 -5.07
C PRO A 132 -2.67 -24.82 -5.02
N GLU A 133 -1.88 -25.06 -6.08
CA GLU A 133 -0.47 -24.74 -6.17
C GLU A 133 -0.20 -23.23 -6.31
N ASN A 134 -1.07 -22.51 -7.01
CA ASN A 134 -0.98 -21.05 -7.11
C ASN A 134 -1.48 -20.36 -5.85
N ARG A 135 -2.51 -20.93 -5.21
CA ARG A 135 -3.00 -20.46 -3.91
C ARG A 135 -1.94 -20.62 -2.82
N ALA A 136 -1.24 -21.75 -2.80
CA ALA A 136 -0.11 -21.99 -1.91
C ALA A 136 1.01 -20.99 -2.16
N LEU A 137 1.41 -20.76 -3.42
CA LEU A 137 2.41 -19.75 -3.77
C LEU A 137 1.99 -18.33 -3.36
N ARG A 138 0.72 -17.98 -3.55
CA ARG A 138 0.19 -16.67 -3.13
C ARG A 138 0.25 -16.50 -1.62
N LEU A 139 -0.12 -17.53 -0.87
CA LEU A 139 -0.04 -17.54 0.58
C LEU A 139 1.42 -17.43 1.05
N ASP A 140 2.34 -18.15 0.43
CA ASP A 140 3.77 -18.07 0.73
C ASP A 140 4.34 -16.67 0.46
N ASN A 141 3.98 -16.06 -0.67
CA ASN A 141 4.34 -14.68 -0.98
C ASN A 141 3.76 -13.69 0.05
N PHE A 142 2.51 -13.89 0.48
CA PHE A 142 1.92 -13.08 1.56
C PHE A 142 2.73 -13.24 2.85
N LEU A 143 2.95 -14.47 3.32
CA LEU A 143 3.68 -14.76 4.56
C LEU A 143 5.12 -14.24 4.52
N THR A 144 5.78 -14.31 3.37
CA THR A 144 7.15 -13.83 3.18
C THR A 144 7.29 -12.33 3.40
N PHE A 145 6.31 -11.50 3.00
CA PHE A 145 6.46 -10.04 3.09
C PHE A 145 5.48 -9.38 4.06
N LEU A 146 4.17 -9.48 3.80
CA LEU A 146 3.10 -8.77 4.54
C LEU A 146 2.46 -9.59 5.65
N GLY A 147 2.81 -10.87 5.77
CA GLY A 147 2.41 -11.71 6.89
C GLY A 147 2.94 -11.15 8.21
N PRO A 148 2.40 -11.61 9.36
CA PRO A 148 2.77 -11.08 10.67
C PRO A 148 4.27 -11.21 10.99
N GLY A 149 4.93 -12.27 10.49
CA GLY A 149 6.37 -12.49 10.60
C GLY A 149 7.13 -12.31 9.29
N GLY A 150 6.53 -11.68 8.28
CA GLY A 150 7.17 -11.42 7.00
C GLY A 150 8.24 -10.34 7.08
N TYR A 151 8.95 -10.08 6.00
CA TYR A 151 10.03 -9.10 5.97
C TYR A 151 9.57 -7.64 6.14
N ALA A 152 8.34 -7.27 5.76
CA ALA A 152 7.89 -5.87 5.86
C ALA A 152 7.21 -5.56 7.18
N THR A 153 6.34 -6.43 7.67
CA THR A 153 5.47 -6.10 8.82
C THR A 153 6.26 -5.71 10.09
N PRO A 154 7.31 -6.43 10.51
CA PRO A 154 8.12 -6.02 11.66
C PRO A 154 8.88 -4.70 11.43
N ASP A 155 9.39 -4.45 10.22
CA ASP A 155 10.06 -3.19 9.88
C ASP A 155 9.07 -2.02 9.95
N ASP A 156 7.85 -2.20 9.43
CA ASP A 156 6.77 -1.22 9.49
C ASP A 156 6.34 -0.94 10.93
N VAL A 157 6.16 -1.99 11.75
CA VAL A 157 5.78 -1.86 13.16
C VAL A 157 6.83 -1.07 13.94
N GLU A 158 8.13 -1.40 13.80
CA GLU A 158 9.18 -0.64 14.49
C GLU A 158 9.20 0.82 14.06
N MET A 159 9.02 1.11 12.77
CA MET A 159 8.96 2.49 12.28
C MET A 159 7.75 3.26 12.84
N LEU A 160 6.58 2.63 12.92
CA LEU A 160 5.39 3.23 13.50
C LEU A 160 5.55 3.50 15.00
N GLU A 161 6.09 2.54 15.74
CA GLU A 161 6.39 2.65 17.18
C GLU A 161 7.45 3.73 17.44
N ALA A 162 8.48 3.81 16.61
CA ALA A 162 9.48 4.88 16.68
C ALA A 162 8.87 6.26 16.44
N CYS A 163 7.98 6.40 15.45
CA CYS A 163 7.23 7.62 15.21
C CYS A 163 6.36 7.98 16.42
N GLN A 164 5.62 7.03 16.99
CA GLN A 164 4.76 7.26 18.16
C GLN A 164 5.57 7.78 19.35
N ARG A 165 6.73 7.17 19.65
CA ARG A 165 7.66 7.66 20.69
C ARG A 165 8.17 9.07 20.37
N GLY A 166 8.48 9.35 19.10
CA GLY A 166 8.89 10.67 18.64
C GLY A 166 7.81 11.74 18.84
N PHE A 167 6.55 11.42 18.54
CA PHE A 167 5.41 12.34 18.68
C PHE A 167 5.01 12.62 20.14
N ALA A 168 5.57 11.90 21.11
CA ALA A 168 5.45 12.26 22.51
C ALA A 168 6.22 13.56 22.83
N ASN A 169 7.22 13.93 22.02
CA ASN A 169 7.89 15.23 22.11
C ASN A 169 6.94 16.34 21.62
N ARG A 170 6.87 17.44 22.39
CA ARG A 170 5.97 18.59 22.15
C ARG A 170 6.67 19.84 21.60
N GLU A 171 7.99 19.81 21.40
CA GLU A 171 8.75 20.97 20.90
C GLU A 171 8.44 21.31 19.44
N VAL A 172 8.14 20.29 18.63
CA VAL A 172 7.78 20.47 17.21
C VAL A 172 6.31 20.08 17.02
N GLU A 173 5.49 21.05 16.64
CA GLU A 173 4.04 20.88 16.54
C GLU A 173 3.57 20.35 15.18
N TRP A 174 4.48 20.20 14.20
CA TRP A 174 4.14 19.83 12.82
C TRP A 174 5.04 18.74 12.25
N SER A 175 4.45 17.89 11.41
CA SER A 175 5.18 17.01 10.51
C SER A 175 5.17 17.59 9.10
N ASP A 176 6.33 17.69 8.45
CA ASP A 176 6.40 18.13 7.06
C ASP A 176 5.93 17.00 6.12
N ILE A 177 4.97 17.31 5.26
CA ILE A 177 4.39 16.41 4.24
C ILE A 177 4.40 17.15 2.88
N SER A 178 5.47 17.90 2.60
CA SER A 178 5.59 18.78 1.42
C SER A 178 6.19 18.11 0.19
N ARG A 179 6.68 16.86 0.28
CA ARG A 179 7.33 16.21 -0.86
C ARG A 179 6.36 16.05 -2.03
N GLY A 180 6.81 16.52 -3.19
CA GLY A 180 6.03 16.54 -4.44
C GLY A 180 4.88 17.55 -4.49
N MET A 181 4.75 18.47 -3.52
CA MET A 181 3.62 19.41 -3.45
C MET A 181 3.49 20.31 -4.69
N LYS A 182 4.61 20.66 -5.32
CA LYS A 182 4.65 21.52 -6.52
C LYS A 182 4.71 20.75 -7.84
N ARG A 183 4.64 19.42 -7.81
CA ARG A 183 4.65 18.61 -9.04
C ARG A 183 3.26 18.58 -9.65
N GLU A 184 3.19 18.74 -10.96
CA GLU A 184 1.95 18.57 -11.72
C GLU A 184 1.40 17.14 -11.58
N GLN A 185 2.30 16.15 -11.65
CA GLN A 185 1.98 14.74 -11.43
C GLN A 185 2.81 14.19 -10.26
N PRO A 186 2.19 14.01 -9.08
CA PRO A 186 2.87 13.43 -7.92
C PRO A 186 3.26 11.97 -8.13
N LEU A 187 4.49 11.65 -7.70
CA LEU A 187 5.06 10.31 -7.81
C LEU A 187 4.61 9.42 -6.64
N ALA A 188 4.81 8.12 -6.78
CA ALA A 188 4.51 7.13 -5.74
C ALA A 188 5.34 7.35 -4.45
N ASN A 189 6.53 7.91 -4.61
CA ASN A 189 7.39 8.34 -3.51
C ASN A 189 7.22 9.83 -3.19
N ASP A 190 6.13 10.48 -3.57
CA ASP A 190 5.72 11.75 -3.00
C ASP A 190 4.74 11.52 -1.85
N GLU A 191 4.14 12.59 -1.35
CA GLU A 191 3.29 12.52 -0.15
C GLU A 191 1.86 13.03 -0.41
N LEU A 192 1.41 13.02 -1.67
CA LEU A 192 0.04 13.39 -2.02
C LEU A 192 -0.99 12.55 -1.26
N GLN A 193 -0.75 11.24 -1.15
CA GLN A 193 -1.61 10.28 -0.45
C GLN A 193 -1.79 10.63 1.04
N MET A 194 -0.72 11.07 1.70
CA MET A 194 -0.76 11.48 3.11
C MET A 194 -1.54 12.80 3.24
N ARG A 195 -1.27 13.77 2.35
CA ARG A 195 -2.03 15.03 2.32
C ARG A 195 -3.52 14.82 2.03
N ALA A 196 -3.87 13.87 1.16
CA ALA A 196 -5.26 13.54 0.86
C ALA A 196 -5.99 13.06 2.12
N PHE A 197 -5.39 12.12 2.86
CA PHE A 197 -5.91 11.63 4.14
C PHE A 197 -6.09 12.76 5.16
N TRP A 198 -5.01 13.50 5.46
CA TRP A 198 -5.02 14.51 6.53
C TRP A 198 -5.95 15.68 6.24
N ARG A 199 -6.09 16.10 4.97
CA ARG A 199 -7.05 17.15 4.61
C ARG A 199 -8.49 16.70 4.87
N LYS A 200 -8.86 15.47 4.51
CA LYS A 200 -10.21 14.96 4.77
C LYS A 200 -10.46 14.76 6.26
N TRP A 201 -9.46 14.23 6.97
CA TRP A 201 -9.53 14.10 8.42
C TRP A 201 -9.75 15.46 9.10
N HIS A 202 -8.97 16.48 8.72
CA HIS A 202 -9.09 17.83 9.26
C HIS A 202 -10.46 18.45 8.97
N GLU A 203 -10.97 18.32 7.75
CA GLU A 203 -12.32 18.76 7.38
C GLU A 203 -13.38 18.14 8.31
N LEU A 204 -13.32 16.83 8.57
CA LEU A 204 -14.28 16.14 9.42
C LEU A 204 -14.17 16.56 10.89
N ILE A 205 -12.95 16.77 11.40
CA ILE A 205 -12.74 17.26 12.78
C ILE A 205 -13.29 18.67 12.94
N MET A 206 -13.03 19.57 11.98
CA MET A 206 -13.55 20.93 12.03
C MET A 206 -15.07 20.97 11.94
N LEU A 207 -15.68 20.15 11.07
CA LEU A 207 -17.14 20.01 11.00
C LEU A 207 -17.75 19.44 12.29
N SER A 208 -17.08 18.49 12.93
CA SER A 208 -17.53 17.94 14.21
C SER A 208 -17.52 19.01 15.32
N GLN A 209 -16.47 19.84 15.36
CA GLN A 209 -16.35 20.92 16.35
C GLN A 209 -17.40 22.01 16.18
N THR A 210 -17.72 22.40 14.93
CA THR A 210 -18.76 23.42 14.67
C THR A 210 -20.16 22.90 14.99
N ALA A 211 -20.45 21.62 14.72
CA ALA A 211 -21.74 21.02 15.05
C ALA A 211 -22.02 20.92 16.57
N HIS A 212 -20.97 20.86 17.39
CA HIS A 212 -21.06 20.79 18.86
C HIS A 212 -20.80 22.12 19.57
N ALA A 213 -20.68 23.24 18.83
CA ALA A 213 -20.55 24.55 19.44
C ALA A 213 -21.86 24.95 20.14
N PRO A 214 -21.85 25.39 21.41
CA PRO A 214 -23.05 25.85 22.08
C PRO A 214 -23.66 27.02 21.30
N ALA A 215 -24.99 27.01 21.13
CA ALA A 215 -25.69 28.12 20.50
C ALA A 215 -25.33 29.42 21.24
N ARG A 216 -24.81 30.41 20.51
CA ARG A 216 -24.56 31.74 21.09
C ARG A 216 -25.87 32.23 21.69
N PRO A 217 -25.90 32.66 22.96
CA PRO A 217 -27.11 33.25 23.52
C PRO A 217 -27.50 34.43 22.64
N ALA A 218 -28.78 34.47 22.24
CA ALA A 218 -29.32 35.60 21.53
C ALA A 218 -29.09 36.84 22.40
N VAL A 219 -28.27 37.77 21.92
CA VAL A 219 -28.16 39.09 22.55
C VAL A 219 -29.50 39.77 22.31
N ALA A 220 -30.36 39.77 23.32
CA ALA A 220 -31.55 40.59 23.32
C ALA A 220 -31.10 42.05 23.34
N VAL A 221 -31.44 42.78 22.28
CA VAL A 221 -31.34 44.25 22.18
C VAL A 221 -32.67 44.84 22.60
#